data_AF-A0A920NXC8-F1
#
_entry.id   AF-A0A920NXC8-F1
#
_cell.length_a   1.000
_cell.length_b   1.000
_cell.length_c   1.000
_cell.angle_alpha   90.00
_cell.angle_beta   90.00
_cell.angle_gamma   90.00
#
_symmetry.space_group_name_H-M   'P 1'
#
loop_
_entity.id
_entity.type
_entity.pdbx_description
1 polymer ?
#
loop_
_entity_poly.entity_id
_entity_poly.type
_entity_poly.pdbx_seq_one_letter_code
_entity_poly.pdbx_strand_id
1 'polypeptide(L)' 'MTGKAIDFSSRRKKLSELVLDDSVILLSSSTLKSRNSDSDYPFRQDSNFYYLSGFNEPESIKSY' A
#
# COMPACT_ATOMS: atom_id res chain seq x y z
N MET A 1 -27.33 -3.39 3.31
CA MET A 1 -26.32 -2.35 3.03
C MET A 1 -25.17 -3.00 2.28
N THR A 2 -25.14 -2.88 0.95
CA THR A 2 -24.06 -3.47 0.16
C THR A 2 -22.83 -2.56 0.29
N GLY A 3 -21.83 -3.00 1.05
CA GLY A 3 -20.56 -2.27 1.14
C GLY A 3 -19.94 -2.18 -0.25
N LYS A 4 -19.77 -0.95 -0.76
CA LYS A 4 -19.14 -0.72 -2.06
C LYS A 4 -17.73 -1.29 -2.03
N ALA A 5 -17.44 -2.28 -2.88
CA ALA A 5 -16.10 -2.82 -3.02
C ALA A 5 -15.13 -1.71 -3.43
N ILE A 6 -13.97 -1.67 -2.80
CA ILE A 6 -12.94 -0.67 -3.08
C ILE A 6 -12.29 -1.00 -4.41
N ASP A 7 -12.39 -0.08 -5.38
CA ASP A 7 -11.73 -0.22 -6.68
C ASP A 7 -10.32 0.37 -6.64
N PHE A 8 -9.34 -0.50 -6.35
CA PHE A 8 -7.93 -0.15 -6.38
C PHE A 8 -7.38 0.05 -7.79
N SER A 9 -8.00 -0.57 -8.81
CA SER A 9 -7.56 -0.47 -10.21
C SER A 9 -7.72 0.95 -10.73
N SER A 10 -8.91 1.54 -10.50
CA SER A 10 -9.19 2.93 -10.87
C SER A 10 -8.25 3.93 -10.18
N ARG A 11 -7.83 3.67 -8.93
CA ARG A 11 -6.87 4.53 -8.22
C ARG A 11 -5.49 4.48 -8.84
N ARG A 12 -5.03 3.29 -9.24
CA ARG A 12 -3.74 3.12 -9.94
C ARG A 12 -3.76 3.75 -11.32
N LYS A 13 -4.86 3.62 -12.05
CA LYS A 13 -5.03 4.28 -13.36
C LYS A 13 -4.93 5.80 -13.25
N LYS A 14 -5.58 6.40 -12.24
CA LYS A 14 -5.45 7.84 -11.98
C LYS A 14 -4.03 8.25 -11.64
N LEU A 15 -3.30 7.40 -10.91
CA LEU A 15 -1.90 7.67 -10.60
C LEU A 15 -1.03 7.60 -11.86
N SER A 16 -1.21 6.59 -12.73
CA SER A 16 -0.44 6.47 -13.97
C SER A 16 -0.67 7.65 -14.93
N GLU A 17 -1.87 8.25 -14.94
CA GLU A 17 -2.18 9.44 -15.73
C GLU A 17 -1.42 10.70 -15.28
N LEU A 18 -0.86 10.71 -14.06
CA LEU A 18 -0.11 11.84 -13.50
C LEU A 18 1.41 11.68 -13.62
N VAL A 19 1.87 10.50 -14.05
CA VAL A 19 3.29 10.18 -14.13
C VAL A 19 3.74 10.26 -15.59
N LEU A 20 5.01 10.60 -15.81
CA LEU A 20 5.60 10.66 -17.14
C LEU A 20 5.55 9.28 -17.82
N ASP A 21 5.43 9.28 -19.14
CA ASP A 21 5.60 8.07 -19.94
C ASP A 21 6.97 7.42 -19.65
N ASP A 22 7.05 6.09 -19.80
CA ASP A 22 8.24 5.28 -19.52
C ASP A 22 8.82 5.38 -18.09
N SER A 23 7.96 5.70 -17.12
CA SER A 23 8.32 5.72 -15.69
C SER A 23 7.82 4.48 -14.95
N VAL A 24 8.47 4.16 -13.82
CA VAL A 24 8.03 3.09 -12.91
C VAL A 24 7.67 3.65 -11.54
N ILE A 25 6.63 3.11 -10.91
CA ILE A 25 6.23 3.51 -9.56
C ILE A 25 6.57 2.39 -8.59
N LEU A 26 7.40 2.71 -7.59
CA LEU A 26 7.78 1.80 -6.51
C LEU A 26 7.11 2.21 -5.21
N LEU A 27 6.35 1.29 -4.62
CA LEU A 27 5.73 1.46 -3.30
C LEU A 27 6.11 0.27 -2.42
N SER A 28 6.68 0.58 -1.25
CA SER A 28 7.01 -0.41 -0.23
C SER A 28 5.97 -0.43 0.88
N SER A 29 5.74 -1.60 1.47
CA SER A 29 4.95 -1.72 2.68
C SER A 29 5.68 -1.13 3.89
N SER A 30 4.91 -0.82 4.92
CA SER A 30 5.40 -0.58 6.27
C SER A 30 6.06 -1.83 6.84
N THR A 31 6.95 -1.64 7.80
CA THR A 31 7.60 -2.70 8.56
C THR A 31 6.96 -2.86 9.94
N LEU A 32 7.13 -4.03 10.55
CA LEU A 32 6.83 -4.22 11.96
C LEU A 32 7.77 -3.36 12.80
N LYS A 33 7.23 -2.71 13.83
CA LYS A 33 8.01 -1.87 14.75
C LYS A 33 8.08 -2.56 16.10
N SER A 34 9.30 -2.90 16.52
CA SER A 34 9.54 -3.43 17.86
C SER A 34 9.23 -2.37 18.91
N ARG A 35 8.50 -2.77 19.94
CA ARG A 35 8.18 -1.93 21.10
C ARG A 35 9.14 -2.20 22.26
N ASN A 36 9.51 -3.46 22.46
CA ASN A 36 10.34 -3.98 23.54
C ASN A 36 10.75 -5.43 23.22
N SER A 37 11.67 -6.01 24.02
CA SER A 37 12.38 -7.27 23.70
C SER A 37 11.50 -8.42 23.19
N ASP A 38 10.28 -8.57 23.74
CA ASP A 38 9.38 -9.67 23.40
C ASP A 38 8.05 -9.21 22.76
N SER A 39 7.92 -7.93 22.35
CA SER A 39 6.68 -7.48 21.72
C SER A 39 6.83 -6.35 20.69
N ASP A 40 6.01 -6.47 19.64
CA ASP A 40 5.85 -5.48 18.59
C ASP A 40 4.65 -4.57 18.82
N TYR A 41 4.68 -3.38 18.24
CA TYR A 41 3.47 -2.57 18.06
C TYR A 41 2.51 -3.25 17.07
N PRO A 42 1.20 -3.02 17.19
CA PRO A 42 0.25 -3.43 16.17
C PRO A 42 0.68 -2.94 14.79
N PHE A 43 0.70 -3.85 13.82
CA PHE A 43 1.09 -3.51 12.46
C PHE A 43 0.17 -2.42 11.90
N ARG A 44 0.79 -1.38 11.35
CA ARG A 44 0.09 -0.32 10.63
C ARG A 44 0.78 -0.14 9.29
N GLN A 45 0.03 -0.45 8.23
CA GLN A 45 0.46 -0.24 6.86
C GLN A 45 0.61 1.24 6.52
N ASP A 46 1.49 1.52 5.55
CA ASP A 46 1.56 2.84 4.94
C ASP A 46 0.23 3.18 4.24
N SER A 47 -0.25 4.40 4.44
CA SER A 47 -1.55 4.83 3.93
C SER A 47 -1.59 4.81 2.41
N ASN A 48 -0.51 5.20 1.72
CA ASN A 48 -0.45 5.24 0.27
C ASN A 48 -0.34 3.82 -0.31
N PHE A 49 0.49 2.98 0.30
CA PHE A 49 0.60 1.57 -0.06
C PHE A 49 -0.75 0.87 0.05
N TYR A 50 -1.45 1.01 1.18
CA TYR A 50 -2.78 0.42 1.35
C TYR A 50 -3.81 1.02 0.40
N TYR A 51 -3.80 2.34 0.19
CA TYR A 51 -4.74 3.04 -0.68
C TYR A 51 -4.67 2.56 -2.14
N LEU A 52 -3.48 2.25 -2.65
CA LEU A 52 -3.25 1.83 -4.04
C LEU A 52 -3.25 0.31 -4.23
N SER A 53 -2.90 -0.44 -3.19
CA SER A 53 -2.71 -1.89 -3.29
C SER A 53 -3.81 -2.72 -2.63
N GLY A 54 -4.43 -2.23 -1.55
CA GLY A 54 -5.33 -3.00 -0.68
C GLY A 54 -4.63 -4.01 0.23
N PHE A 55 -3.30 -4.11 0.18
CA PHE A 55 -2.53 -5.06 0.98
C PHE A 55 -2.19 -4.50 2.36
N ASN A 56 -2.46 -5.28 3.41
CA ASN A 56 -2.21 -4.92 4.81
C ASN A 56 -1.26 -5.91 5.50
N GLU A 57 -0.33 -6.48 4.75
CA GLU A 57 0.72 -7.37 5.26
C GLU A 57 2.08 -6.62 5.28
N PRO A 58 2.95 -6.90 6.27
CA PRO A 58 4.32 -6.39 6.29
C PRO A 58 5.17 -7.02 5.16
N GLU A 59 6.36 -6.45 4.92
CA GLU A 59 7.38 -6.97 4.00
C GLU A 59 6.90 -7.22 2.54
N SER A 60 5.97 -6.40 2.06
CA SER A 60 5.44 -6.47 0.70
C SER A 60 6.01 -5.36 -0.20
N ILE A 61 6.45 -5.71 -1.40
CA ILE A 61 6.88 -4.76 -2.44
C ILE A 61 5.93 -4.90 -3.62
N LYS A 62 5.45 -3.76 -4.16
CA LYS A 62 4.59 -3.76 -5.35
C LYS A 62 5.06 -2.73 -6.37
N SER A 63 5.30 -3.19 -7.60
CA SER A 63 5.66 -2.38 -8.75
C SER A 63 4.45 -2.21 -9.68
N TYR A 64 4.34 -1.04 -10.31
CA TYR A 64 3.33 -0.72 -11.32
C TYR A 64 3.97 -0.01 -12.51
#